data_AF-A0A7X0ECL0-F1
#
_entry.id   AF-A0A7X0ECL0-F1
#
_cell.length_a   1.000
_cell.length_b   1.000
_cell.length_c   1.000
_cell.angle_alpha   90.00
_cell.angle_beta   90.00
_cell.angle_gamma   90.00
#
_symmetry.space_group_name_H-M   'P 1'
#
loop_
_entity.id
_entity.type
_entity.pdbx_description
1 polymer ?
#
loop_
_entity_poly.entity_id
_entity_poly.type
_entity_poly.pdbx_seq_one_letter_code
_entity_poly.pdbx_strand_id
1 'polypeptide(L)'
;MIVGKPQYTASGDLVGTIYDGLNEDGLAEIKTGSSTLDSSYQLRLQTYGALVNDPPTPLTIYTSRPVNPTFQNYLTRWGVSVQPLPY
;
A
#
# COMPACT_ATOMS: atom_id res chain seq x y z
N MET A 1 -15.61 9.36 -6.44
CA MET A 1 -14.56 9.56 -5.42
C MET A 1 -13.33 10.12 -6.13
N ILE A 2 -13.09 11.43 -5.98
CA ILE A 2 -11.86 12.09 -6.46
C ILE A 2 -10.95 12.17 -5.24
N VAL A 3 -9.80 11.50 -5.30
CA VAL A 3 -8.79 11.58 -4.24
C VAL A 3 -8.09 12.93 -4.41
N GLY A 4 -8.01 13.73 -3.34
CA GLY A 4 -7.36 15.05 -3.37
C GLY A 4 -5.87 14.95 -3.69
N LYS A 5 -5.25 16.09 -4.04
CA LYS A 5 -3.82 16.13 -4.37
C LYS A 5 -2.98 15.64 -3.17
N PRO A 6 -1.93 14.83 -3.40
CA PRO A 6 -0.97 14.48 -2.36
C PRO A 6 -0.39 15.74 -1.71
N GLN A 7 -0.41 15.79 -0.39
CA GLN A 7 0.30 16.80 0.38
C GLN A 7 1.73 16.29 0.58
N TYR A 8 2.74 17.18 0.58
CA TYR A 8 4.15 16.85 0.80
C TYR A 8 4.69 17.54 2.07
N THR A 9 5.56 16.87 2.82
CA THR A 9 6.29 17.42 3.97
C THR A 9 7.27 18.49 3.47
N ALA A 10 7.76 19.32 4.39
CA ALA A 10 8.78 20.32 4.05
C ALA A 10 10.09 19.69 3.49
N SER A 11 10.30 18.39 3.73
CA SER A 11 11.45 17.62 3.25
C SER A 11 11.22 17.01 1.86
N GLY A 12 10.03 17.16 1.27
CA GLY A 12 9.67 16.59 -0.04
C GLY A 12 9.06 15.19 0.02
N ASP A 13 8.87 14.62 1.20
CA ASP A 13 8.17 13.33 1.36
C ASP A 13 6.66 13.53 1.22
N LEU A 14 5.91 12.54 0.79
CA LEU A 14 4.45 12.62 0.88
C LEU A 14 4.03 12.77 2.37
N VAL A 15 3.19 13.75 2.70
CA VAL A 15 2.34 13.74 3.91
C VAL A 15 1.31 12.62 3.71
N GLY A 16 1.77 11.40 3.84
CA GLY A 16 1.02 10.22 3.45
C GLY A 16 1.63 9.01 4.12
N THR A 17 0.81 8.39 4.97
CA THR A 17 0.89 7.00 5.43
C THR A 17 2.29 6.40 5.54
N ILE A 18 2.72 6.15 6.77
CA ILE A 18 3.92 5.37 7.05
C ILE A 18 3.73 3.96 6.47
N TYR A 19 4.77 3.44 5.83
CA TYR A 19 4.88 2.03 5.45
C TYR A 19 5.58 1.30 6.59
N ASP A 20 5.18 0.06 6.86
CA ASP A 20 5.79 -0.72 7.94
C ASP A 20 7.28 -1.04 7.71
N GLY A 21 7.76 -1.03 6.46
CA GLY A 21 9.18 -1.18 6.16
C GLY A 21 9.57 -1.13 4.68
N LEU A 22 10.80 -1.58 4.41
CA LEU A 22 11.34 -1.80 3.08
C LEU A 22 11.65 -3.30 2.90
N ASN A 23 11.42 -3.83 1.71
CA ASN A 23 11.87 -5.17 1.29
C ASN A 23 12.85 -5.06 0.11
N GLU A 24 13.35 -6.19 -0.38
CA GLU A 24 14.33 -6.23 -1.50
C GLU A 24 13.79 -5.59 -2.78
N ASP A 25 12.46 -5.59 -2.96
CA ASP A 25 11.78 -5.09 -4.15
C ASP A 25 11.19 -3.67 -3.99
N GLY A 26 11.18 -3.08 -2.79
CA GLY A 26 10.56 -1.78 -2.53
C GLY A 26 9.96 -1.60 -1.12
N LEU A 27 8.74 -1.07 -1.08
CA LEU A 27 7.98 -0.76 0.14
C LEU A 27 7.22 -1.98 0.63
N ALA A 28 7.15 -2.15 1.96
CA ALA A 28 6.44 -3.23 2.60
C ALA A 28 5.39 -2.70 3.59
N GLU A 29 4.20 -3.31 3.58
CA GLU A 29 3.13 -3.07 4.53
C GLU A 29 2.66 -4.39 5.15
N ILE A 30 2.53 -4.46 6.47
CA ILE A 30 2.18 -5.67 7.21
C ILE A 30 0.78 -5.52 7.80
N LYS A 31 -0.15 -6.37 7.36
CA LYS A 31 -1.52 -6.43 7.89
C LYS A 31 -1.78 -7.79 8.54
N THR A 32 -1.70 -7.84 9.86
CA THR A 32 -2.04 -9.04 10.65
C THR A 32 -3.49 -9.02 11.10
N GLY A 33 -4.01 -10.21 11.46
CA GLY A 33 -5.36 -10.39 12.00
C GLY A 33 -6.18 -11.41 11.25
N SER A 34 -7.43 -11.59 11.69
CA SER A 34 -8.39 -12.58 11.17
C SER A 34 -9.53 -11.99 10.34
N SER A 35 -9.78 -10.68 10.45
CA SER A 35 -10.86 -10.01 9.71
C SER A 35 -10.46 -9.75 8.26
N THR A 36 -11.43 -9.60 7.36
CA THR A 36 -11.18 -9.33 5.93
C THR A 36 -10.38 -8.05 5.71
N LEU A 37 -9.35 -8.11 4.87
CA LEU A 37 -8.62 -6.93 4.42
C LEU A 37 -9.44 -6.21 3.33
N ASP A 38 -10.15 -5.17 3.76
CA ASP A 38 -10.92 -4.28 2.90
C ASP A 38 -10.14 -3.03 2.50
N SER A 39 -10.64 -2.37 1.46
CA SER A 39 -10.14 -1.09 0.98
C SER A 39 -10.28 -0.02 2.07
N SER A 40 -9.17 0.39 2.67
CA SER A 40 -9.12 1.54 3.59
C SER A 40 -8.55 2.78 2.91
N TYR A 41 -8.82 3.95 3.48
CA TYR A 41 -8.23 5.21 3.01
C TYR A 41 -6.70 5.17 3.05
N GLN A 42 -6.13 4.61 4.12
CA GLN A 42 -4.67 4.49 4.29
C GLN A 42 -4.03 3.61 3.21
N LEU A 43 -4.58 2.41 2.96
CA LEU A 43 -4.02 1.50 1.94
C LEU A 43 -4.08 2.10 0.54
N ARG A 44 -5.10 2.91 0.24
CA ARG A 44 -5.19 3.62 -1.05
C ARG A 44 -4.15 4.74 -1.17
N LEU A 45 -3.87 5.46 -0.09
CA LEU A 45 -2.81 6.46 -0.08
C LEU A 45 -1.43 5.81 -0.22
N GLN A 46 -1.17 4.68 0.45
CA GLN A 46 0.05 3.89 0.30
C GLN A 46 0.22 3.39 -1.15
N THR A 47 -0.85 2.85 -1.73
CA THR A 47 -0.86 2.41 -3.14
C THR A 47 -0.55 3.57 -4.08
N TYR A 48 -1.16 4.74 -3.85
CA TYR A 48 -0.92 5.92 -4.67
C TYR A 48 0.51 6.45 -4.48
N GLY A 49 1.00 6.53 -3.25
CA GLY A 49 2.36 6.99 -2.95
C GLY A 49 3.44 6.15 -3.62
N ALA A 50 3.30 4.83 -3.56
CA ALA A 50 4.16 3.87 -4.26
C ALA A 50 4.28 4.15 -5.78
N LEU A 51 3.19 4.63 -6.40
CA LEU A 51 3.13 4.90 -7.84
C LEU A 51 3.64 6.28 -8.26
N VAL A 52 3.46 7.29 -7.42
CA VAL A 52 3.75 8.69 -7.79
C VAL A 52 5.10 9.19 -7.32
N ASN A 53 5.78 8.43 -6.45
CA ASN A 53 7.18 8.68 -6.14
C ASN A 53 8.03 8.51 -7.41
N ASP A 54 9.09 9.30 -7.53
CA ASP A 54 10.05 9.23 -8.63
C ASP A 54 11.43 8.81 -8.09
N PRO A 55 11.91 7.57 -8.37
CA PRO A 55 11.25 6.54 -9.18
C PRO A 55 10.09 5.84 -8.45
N PRO A 56 9.10 5.27 -9.18
CA PRO A 56 8.04 4.48 -8.56
C PRO A 56 8.63 3.33 -7.77
N THR A 57 8.19 3.18 -6.52
CA THR A 57 8.70 2.13 -5.62
C THR A 57 7.61 1.07 -5.44
N PRO A 58 7.84 -0.18 -5.87
CA PRO A 58 6.84 -1.25 -5.73
C PRO A 58 6.37 -1.40 -4.28
N LEU A 59 5.07 -1.64 -4.08
CA LEU A 59 4.49 -1.90 -2.77
C LEU A 59 4.11 -3.38 -2.65
N THR A 60 4.55 -4.01 -1.56
CA THR A 60 4.14 -5.35 -1.17
C THR A 60 3.35 -5.30 0.15
N ILE A 61 2.14 -5.86 0.14
CA ILE A 61 1.32 -6.03 1.33
C ILE A 61 1.46 -7.47 1.81
N TYR A 62 2.12 -7.66 2.94
CA TYR A 62 2.20 -8.92 3.65
C TYR A 62 1.00 -9.05 4.58
N THR A 63 0.17 -10.07 4.41
CA THR A 63 -1.04 -10.22 5.23
C THR A 63 -1.39 -11.66 5.57
N SER A 64 -1.89 -11.87 6.79
CA SER A 64 -2.55 -13.11 7.22
C SER A 64 -4.07 -13.08 6.99
N ARG A 65 -4.60 -11.93 6.58
CA ARG A 65 -6.04 -11.68 6.48
C ARG A 65 -6.57 -12.18 5.14
N PRO A 66 -7.80 -12.72 5.07
CA PRO A 66 -8.45 -12.93 3.78
C PRO A 66 -8.67 -11.59 3.09
N VAL A 67 -8.22 -11.44 1.84
CA VAL A 67 -8.33 -10.18 1.10
C VAL A 67 -9.68 -10.10 0.39
N ASN A 68 -10.37 -8.96 0.51
CA ASN A 68 -11.59 -8.74 -0.25
C ASN A 68 -11.30 -8.82 -1.76
N PRO A 69 -12.00 -9.67 -2.55
CA PRO A 69 -11.71 -9.83 -3.98
C PRO A 69 -11.80 -8.54 -4.80
N THR A 70 -12.73 -7.64 -4.46
CA THR A 70 -12.85 -6.34 -5.13
C THR A 70 -11.64 -5.47 -4.85
N PHE A 71 -11.14 -5.51 -3.61
CA PHE A 71 -9.96 -4.77 -3.23
C PHE A 71 -8.68 -5.40 -3.81
N GLN A 72 -8.58 -6.72 -3.84
CA GLN A 72 -7.50 -7.44 -4.51
C GLN A 72 -7.38 -7.02 -5.98
N ASN A 73 -8.51 -6.96 -6.71
CA ASN A 73 -8.53 -6.52 -8.11
C ASN A 73 -8.04 -5.07 -8.26
N TYR A 74 -8.40 -4.19 -7.33
CA TYR A 74 -7.88 -2.82 -7.30
C TYR A 74 -6.36 -2.82 -7.09
N LEU A 75 -5.84 -3.55 -6.09
CA LEU A 75 -4.41 -3.63 -5.78
C LEU A 75 -3.60 -4.17 -6.99
N THR A 76 -4.07 -5.26 -7.59
CA THR A 76 -3.45 -5.86 -8.78
C THR A 76 -3.43 -4.90 -9.97
N ARG A 77 -4.50 -4.13 -10.21
CA ARG A 77 -4.54 -3.12 -11.27
C ARG A 77 -3.46 -2.05 -11.12
N TRP A 78 -3.09 -1.73 -9.88
CA TRP A 78 -2.10 -0.72 -9.54
C TRP A 78 -0.71 -1.31 -9.27
N GLY A 79 -0.48 -2.58 -9.59
CA GLY A 79 0.83 -3.22 -9.46
C GLY A 79 1.27 -3.53 -8.01
N VAL A 80 0.35 -3.46 -7.05
CA VAL A 80 0.64 -3.83 -5.66
C VAL A 80 0.67 -5.35 -5.53
N SER A 81 1.76 -5.86 -4.96
CA SER A 81 1.92 -7.29 -4.64
C SER A 81 1.24 -7.59 -3.31
N VAL A 82 0.51 -8.69 -3.22
CA VAL A 82 -0.10 -9.14 -1.97
C VAL A 82 0.40 -10.55 -1.68
N GLN A 83 1.04 -10.72 -0.53
CA GLN A 83 1.73 -11.95 -0.16
C GLN A 83 1.33 -12.40 1.25
N PRO A 84 1.44 -13.70 1.57
CA PRO A 84 1.35 -14.18 2.95
C PRO A 84 2.42 -13.53 3.83
N LEU A 85 2.21 -13.46 5.15
CA LEU A 85 3.23 -13.00 6.08
C LEU A 85 4.55 -13.79 5.91
N PRO A 86 5.72 -13.12 5.95
CA PRO A 86 7.01 -13.81 5.97
C PRO A 86 7.14 -14.63 7.28
N TYR A 87 7.68 -15.84 7.15
CA TYR A 87 7.95 -16.75 8.28
C TYR A 87 9.26 -16.43 8.99
#